data_AF-C5M3B6-F1
#
_entry.id   AF-C5M3B6-F1
#
_cell.length_a   1.000
_cell.length_b   1.000
_cell.length_c   1.000
_cell.angle_alpha   90.00
_cell.angle_beta   90.00
_cell.angle_gamma   90.00
#
_symmetry.space_group_name_H-M   'P 1'
#
loop_
_entity.id
_entity.type
_entity.pdbx_description
1 polymer ?
#
loop_
_entity_poly.entity_id
_entity_poly.type
_entity_poly.pdbx_seq_one_letter_code
_entity_poly.pdbx_strand_id
1 'polypeptide(L)'
;MNKALLHNFPQLAGSLLTIAKDSIKLKIVRVAVAILKNFVDVTTSPQEQFKVIKLLLFHGALNTVNTLKERKFASNGSDEELSNDLNYLSESLNEIVTSKLTSFDEYLTELENPKLISYASPTHKSSEFWLENSGKFKDSNFKLVKKIFDILIQNSSDNSTVNTILLNDLQFLIKNLGQDLITFINTEKGGQYKLLIMSFLENSQGNNELKYEALKTIQLLVGHNF
;
A
#
# COMPACT_ATOMS: atom_id res chain seq x y z
N MET A 1 1.77 -9.74 20.17
CA MET A 1 1.76 -8.30 20.51
C MET A 1 2.11 -7.44 19.30
N ASN A 2 3.25 -7.69 18.63
CA ASN A 2 3.70 -6.93 17.45
C ASN A 2 2.68 -6.89 16.30
N LYS A 3 2.01 -8.02 16.01
CA LYS A 3 0.91 -8.09 15.03
C LYS A 3 -0.15 -7.01 15.21
N ALA A 4 -0.70 -6.94 16.42
CA ALA A 4 -1.80 -6.02 16.74
C ALA A 4 -1.30 -4.57 16.68
N LEU A 5 -0.06 -4.34 17.09
CA LEU A 5 0.55 -3.03 17.11
C LEU A 5 0.78 -2.48 15.69
N LEU A 6 1.36 -3.27 14.79
CA LEU A 6 1.56 -2.88 13.39
C LEU A 6 0.26 -2.80 12.60
N HIS A 7 -0.70 -3.69 12.88
CA HIS A 7 -2.02 -3.63 12.26
C HIS A 7 -2.77 -2.35 12.64
N ASN A 8 -2.71 -1.94 13.91
CA ASN A 8 -3.42 -0.76 14.39
C ASN A 8 -2.66 0.54 14.08
N PHE A 9 -1.33 0.48 14.00
CA PHE A 9 -0.45 1.64 13.80
C PHE A 9 0.61 1.38 12.72
N PRO A 10 0.21 1.20 11.45
CA PRO A 10 1.16 0.88 10.37
C PRO A 10 2.21 1.99 10.16
N GLN A 11 1.81 3.26 10.38
CA GLN A 11 2.69 4.43 10.29
C GLN A 11 3.85 4.43 11.29
N LEU A 12 3.78 3.60 12.34
CA LEU A 12 4.86 3.47 13.32
C LEU A 12 6.13 2.93 12.66
N ALA A 13 6.00 1.99 11.71
CA ALA A 13 7.13 1.44 10.98
C ALA A 13 7.90 2.54 10.24
N GLY A 14 7.19 3.38 9.46
CA GLY A 14 7.77 4.54 8.80
C GLY A 14 8.39 5.53 9.78
N SER A 15 7.70 5.85 10.88
CA SER A 15 8.18 6.80 11.88
C SER A 15 9.49 6.33 12.54
N LEU A 16 9.60 5.04 12.87
CA LEU A 16 10.81 4.45 13.44
C LEU A 16 11.98 4.48 12.45
N LEU A 17 11.72 4.22 11.16
CA LEU A 17 12.74 4.33 10.12
C LEU A 17 13.25 5.76 9.98
N THR A 18 12.36 6.75 9.99
CA THR A 18 12.74 8.17 9.98
C THR A 18 13.54 8.54 11.22
N ILE A 19 13.12 8.12 12.42
CA ILE A 19 13.86 8.38 13.66
C ILE A 19 15.25 7.75 13.63
N ALA A 20 15.37 6.50 13.16
CA ALA A 20 16.65 5.82 13.03
C ALA A 20 17.56 6.56 12.04
N LYS A 21 17.00 6.99 10.89
CA LYS A 21 17.71 7.73 9.86
C LYS A 21 18.15 9.11 10.35
N ASP A 22 17.30 9.91 10.96
CA ASP A 22 17.63 11.32 11.22
C ASP A 22 18.37 11.53 12.55
N SER A 23 18.33 10.55 13.46
CA SER A 23 19.00 10.65 14.74
C SER A 23 20.53 10.58 14.61
N ILE A 24 21.20 11.51 15.30
CA ILE A 24 22.65 11.51 15.51
C ILE A 24 23.07 10.75 16.78
N LYS A 25 22.12 10.45 17.69
CA LYS A 25 22.40 9.81 18.98
C LYS A 25 22.33 8.30 18.83
N LEU A 26 23.46 7.62 19.01
CA LEU A 26 23.59 6.16 18.88
C LEU A 26 22.52 5.39 19.66
N LYS A 27 22.25 5.77 20.92
CA LYS A 27 21.24 5.08 21.76
C LYS A 27 19.84 5.11 21.13
N ILE A 28 19.47 6.19 20.46
CA ILE A 28 18.15 6.30 19.79
C ILE A 28 18.13 5.41 18.55
N VAL A 29 19.21 5.41 17.76
CA VAL A 29 19.33 4.56 16.57
C VAL A 29 19.24 3.08 16.96
N ARG A 30 19.97 2.65 18.00
CA ARG A 30 19.91 1.29 18.53
C ARG A 30 18.52 0.85 18.92
N VAL A 31 17.81 1.66 19.72
CA VAL A 31 16.45 1.32 20.15
C VAL A 31 15.50 1.26 18.96
N ALA A 32 15.56 2.21 18.03
CA ALA A 32 14.70 2.20 16.85
C ALA A 32 14.94 0.98 15.96
N VAL A 33 16.21 0.64 15.69
CA VAL A 33 16.60 -0.53 14.89
C VAL A 33 16.22 -1.84 15.59
N ALA A 34 16.45 -1.95 16.90
CA ALA A 34 16.08 -3.13 17.67
C ALA A 34 14.56 -3.36 17.67
N ILE A 35 13.75 -2.30 17.74
CA ILE A 35 12.28 -2.40 17.61
C ILE A 35 11.90 -2.90 16.21
N LEU A 36 12.51 -2.33 15.16
CA LEU A 36 12.26 -2.75 13.78
C LEU A 36 12.65 -4.22 13.54
N LYS A 37 13.79 -4.66 14.08
CA LYS A 37 14.19 -6.07 14.07
C LYS A 37 13.18 -6.93 14.82
N ASN A 38 12.76 -6.51 16.01
CA ASN A 38 11.80 -7.26 16.82
C ASN A 38 10.45 -7.47 16.09
N PHE A 39 10.02 -6.49 15.29
CA PHE A 39 8.84 -6.65 14.44
C PHE A 39 8.97 -7.78 13.42
N VAL A 40 10.16 -7.97 12.85
CA VAL A 40 10.43 -9.02 11.85
C VAL A 40 10.72 -10.38 12.51
N ASP A 41 11.49 -10.37 13.60
CA ASP A 41 11.99 -11.58 14.27
C ASP A 41 10.91 -12.24 15.14
N VAL A 42 10.13 -11.44 15.86
CA VAL A 42 9.09 -11.94 16.76
C VAL A 42 7.75 -12.02 16.03
N THR A 43 7.64 -13.02 15.15
CA THR A 43 6.45 -13.33 14.37
C THR A 43 6.01 -14.78 14.58
N THR A 44 4.72 -15.06 14.45
CA THR A 44 4.15 -16.39 14.76
C THR A 44 4.18 -17.33 13.57
N SER A 45 4.31 -16.80 12.35
CA SER A 45 4.30 -17.58 11.11
C SER A 45 5.10 -16.89 10.00
N PRO A 46 5.63 -17.64 9.02
CA PRO A 46 6.33 -17.05 7.87
C PRO A 46 5.45 -16.09 7.06
N GLN A 47 4.14 -16.34 7.03
CA GLN A 47 3.17 -15.47 6.34
C GLN A 47 3.01 -14.12 7.05
N GLU A 48 3.00 -14.13 8.38
CA GLU A 48 2.98 -12.91 9.19
C GLU A 48 4.29 -12.13 9.04
N GLN A 49 5.43 -12.83 9.09
CA GLN A 49 6.74 -12.23 8.84
C GLN A 49 6.80 -11.55 7.48
N PHE A 50 6.34 -12.24 6.43
CA PHE A 50 6.25 -11.68 5.10
C PHE A 50 5.43 -10.38 5.06
N LYS A 51 4.26 -10.34 5.71
CA LYS A 51 3.44 -9.11 5.78
C LYS A 51 4.16 -7.96 6.47
N VAL A 52 4.85 -8.23 7.58
CA VAL A 52 5.63 -7.20 8.31
C VAL A 52 6.77 -6.68 7.45
N ILE A 53 7.53 -7.57 6.81
CA ILE A 53 8.62 -7.19 5.92
C ILE A 53 8.09 -6.36 4.73
N LYS A 54 6.96 -6.73 4.14
CA LYS A 54 6.30 -5.95 3.08
C LYS A 54 5.96 -4.52 3.53
N LEU A 55 5.38 -4.37 4.72
CA LEU A 55 5.09 -3.06 5.29
C LEU A 55 6.37 -2.23 5.48
N LEU A 56 7.45 -2.83 5.96
CA LEU A 56 8.75 -2.16 6.11
C LEU A 56 9.34 -1.74 4.77
N LEU A 57 9.33 -2.62 3.77
CA LEU A 57 9.81 -2.34 2.41
C LEU A 57 9.06 -1.16 1.79
N PHE A 58 7.74 -1.13 1.96
CA PHE A 58 6.91 -0.03 1.51
C PHE A 58 7.35 1.32 2.09
N HIS A 59 7.70 1.36 3.37
CA HIS A 59 8.24 2.55 4.03
C HIS A 59 9.72 2.86 3.69
N GLY A 60 10.30 2.18 2.69
CA GLY A 60 11.69 2.41 2.27
C GLY A 60 12.72 1.88 3.27
N ALA A 61 12.38 0.82 4.03
CA ALA A 61 13.27 0.24 5.01
C ALA A 61 14.60 -0.20 4.42
N LEU A 62 14.60 -0.81 3.23
CA LEU A 62 15.83 -1.33 2.62
C LEU A 62 16.87 -0.23 2.38
N ASN A 63 16.45 0.89 1.76
CA ASN A 63 17.31 2.04 1.53
C ASN A 63 17.80 2.65 2.85
N THR A 64 16.89 2.78 3.83
CA THR A 64 17.21 3.33 5.15
C THR A 64 18.24 2.46 5.89
N VAL A 65 18.05 1.14 5.92
CA VAL A 65 18.96 0.18 6.56
C VAL A 65 20.33 0.22 5.89
N ASN A 66 20.40 0.26 4.57
CA ASN A 66 21.67 0.37 3.85
C ASN A 66 22.40 1.68 4.17
N THR A 67 21.67 2.80 4.20
CA THR A 67 22.23 4.10 4.62
C THR A 67 22.77 4.06 6.06
N LEU A 68 22.08 3.37 6.97
CA LEU A 68 22.50 3.24 8.36
C LEU A 68 23.76 2.37 8.51
N LYS A 69 23.91 1.32 7.71
CA LYS A 69 25.10 0.45 7.70
C LYS A 69 26.39 1.20 7.33
N GLU A 70 26.28 2.24 6.50
CA GLU A 70 27.42 3.06 6.09
C GLU A 70 27.88 4.06 7.16
N ARG A 71 27.06 4.32 8.19
CA ARG A 71 27.40 5.29 9.24
C ARG A 71 28.52 4.81 10.14
N LYS A 72 29.39 5.73 10.56
CA LYS A 72 30.59 5.47 11.39
C LYS A 72 30.37 4.57 12.61
N PHE A 73 29.24 4.70 13.30
CA PHE A 73 28.95 3.90 14.50
C PHE A 73 28.49 2.47 14.18
N ALA A 74 28.03 2.21 12.96
CA ALA A 74 27.60 0.88 12.50
C ALA A 74 28.64 0.24 11.56
N SER A 75 29.44 1.05 10.86
CA SER A 75 30.54 0.59 10.03
C SER A 75 31.74 0.18 10.88
N ASN A 76 32.47 -0.84 10.41
CA ASN A 76 33.69 -1.38 11.04
C ASN A 76 33.50 -2.00 12.44
N GLY A 77 32.28 -2.44 12.81
CA GLY A 77 32.04 -3.17 14.06
C GLY A 77 32.17 -2.32 15.33
N SER A 78 32.05 -0.99 15.23
CA SER A 78 32.13 -0.09 16.38
C SER A 78 31.03 -0.34 17.41
N ASP A 79 29.83 -0.73 16.96
CA ASP A 79 28.73 -1.23 17.80
C ASP A 79 28.23 -2.55 17.21
N GLU A 80 28.73 -3.68 17.73
CA GLU A 80 28.46 -5.02 17.20
C GLU A 80 26.96 -5.36 17.22
N GLU A 81 26.23 -4.95 18.26
CA GLU A 81 24.79 -5.22 18.39
C GLU A 81 24.01 -4.52 17.28
N LEU A 82 24.27 -3.23 17.06
CA LEU A 82 23.65 -2.47 15.98
C LEU A 82 24.02 -3.01 14.60
N SER A 83 25.29 -3.33 14.37
CA SER A 83 25.75 -3.90 13.09
C SER A 83 25.04 -5.23 12.79
N ASN A 84 24.90 -6.10 13.79
CA ASN A 84 24.21 -7.38 13.66
C ASN A 84 22.72 -7.19 13.37
N ASP A 85 22.05 -6.28 14.07
CA ASP A 85 20.64 -5.99 13.86
C ASP A 85 20.37 -5.41 12.46
N LEU A 86 21.23 -4.51 11.99
CA LEU A 86 21.14 -3.95 10.63
C LEU A 86 21.43 -5.01 9.56
N ASN A 87 22.36 -5.94 9.80
CA ASN A 87 22.63 -7.04 8.87
C ASN A 87 21.43 -7.99 8.78
N TYR A 88 20.87 -8.40 9.92
CA TYR A 88 19.67 -9.24 9.94
C TYR A 88 18.50 -8.60 9.17
N LEU A 89 18.24 -7.31 9.42
CA LEU A 89 17.19 -6.58 8.70
C LEU A 89 17.51 -6.49 7.20
N SER A 90 18.74 -6.16 6.83
CA SER A 90 19.18 -6.05 5.44
C SER A 90 19.00 -7.38 4.69
N GLU A 91 19.41 -8.50 5.28
CA GLU A 91 19.28 -9.84 4.70
C GLU A 91 17.81 -10.24 4.55
N SER A 92 17.02 -10.07 5.61
CA SER A 92 15.57 -10.39 5.60
C SER A 92 14.81 -9.56 4.57
N LEU A 93 15.12 -8.26 4.45
CA LEU A 93 14.50 -7.36 3.47
C LEU A 93 14.90 -7.74 2.04
N ASN A 94 16.19 -8.00 1.79
CA ASN A 94 16.68 -8.38 0.47
C ASN A 94 16.12 -9.73 0.01
N GLU A 95 16.04 -10.73 0.90
CA GLU A 95 15.45 -12.03 0.56
C GLU A 95 14.04 -11.85 0.01
N ILE A 96 13.22 -11.05 0.68
CA ILE A 96 11.84 -10.80 0.25
C ILE A 96 11.80 -10.06 -1.09
N VAL A 97 12.58 -8.98 -1.26
CA VAL A 97 12.63 -8.20 -2.51
C VAL A 97 13.05 -9.08 -3.69
N THR A 98 14.06 -9.93 -3.53
CA THR A 98 14.61 -10.73 -4.62
C THR A 98 13.78 -11.95 -4.96
N SER A 99 13.13 -12.58 -3.97
CA SER A 99 12.55 -13.92 -4.16
C SER A 99 11.02 -13.98 -4.10
N LYS A 100 10.35 -13.00 -3.47
CA LYS A 100 8.94 -13.15 -3.07
C LYS A 100 8.07 -11.94 -3.36
N LEU A 101 8.63 -10.73 -3.41
CA LEU A 101 7.83 -9.52 -3.56
C LEU A 101 7.45 -9.29 -5.02
N THR A 102 6.15 -9.33 -5.30
CA THR A 102 5.61 -8.90 -6.59
C THR A 102 5.05 -7.48 -6.46
N SER A 103 4.96 -6.72 -7.56
CA SER A 103 4.28 -5.41 -7.55
C SER A 103 2.79 -5.53 -7.16
N PHE A 104 2.19 -6.72 -7.35
CA PHE A 104 0.83 -6.99 -6.89
C PHE A 104 0.76 -7.14 -5.36
N ASP A 105 1.76 -7.73 -4.74
CA ASP A 105 1.87 -7.81 -3.27
C ASP A 105 2.01 -6.43 -2.62
N GLU A 106 2.73 -5.50 -3.27
CA GLU A 106 2.83 -4.10 -2.85
C GLU A 106 1.45 -3.43 -2.90
N TYR A 107 0.75 -3.55 -4.04
CA TYR A 107 -0.60 -3.03 -4.20
C TYR A 107 -1.59 -3.58 -3.16
N LEU A 108 -1.53 -4.89 -2.86
CA LEU A 108 -2.38 -5.49 -1.82
C LEU A 108 -2.08 -4.91 -0.42
N THR A 109 -0.81 -4.58 -0.15
CA THR A 109 -0.38 -3.96 1.12
C THR A 109 -0.94 -2.54 1.23
N GLU A 110 -0.97 -1.77 0.14
CA GLU A 110 -1.61 -0.45 0.07
C GLU A 110 -3.13 -0.55 0.34
N LEU A 111 -3.81 -1.54 -0.27
CA LEU A 111 -5.24 -1.75 0.01
C LEU A 111 -5.50 -2.17 1.47
N GLU A 112 -4.58 -2.90 2.11
CA GLU A 112 -4.68 -3.21 3.55
C GLU A 112 -4.44 -1.98 4.44
N ASN A 113 -3.71 -0.98 3.94
CA ASN A 113 -3.33 0.21 4.69
C ASN A 113 -3.60 1.47 3.84
N PRO A 114 -4.85 1.94 3.70
CA PRO A 114 -5.21 2.96 2.72
C PRO A 114 -4.46 4.29 2.82
N LYS A 115 -3.87 4.61 3.99
CA LYS A 115 -3.01 5.77 4.20
C LYS A 115 -1.67 5.70 3.44
N LEU A 116 -1.33 4.53 2.91
CA LEU A 116 -0.13 4.28 2.13
C LEU A 116 -0.35 4.54 0.63
N ILE A 117 -1.60 4.53 0.16
CA ILE A 117 -1.95 4.76 -1.25
C ILE A 117 -1.44 6.13 -1.69
N SER A 118 -0.56 6.14 -2.69
CA SER A 118 0.12 7.35 -3.15
C SER A 118 0.60 7.21 -4.60
N TYR A 119 0.57 8.31 -5.36
CA TYR A 119 1.09 8.37 -6.74
C TYR A 119 2.60 8.16 -6.87
N ALA A 120 3.33 8.09 -5.75
CA ALA A 120 4.72 7.66 -5.72
C ALA A 120 4.87 6.17 -6.09
N SER A 121 3.84 5.36 -5.85
CA SER A 121 3.79 3.97 -6.28
C SER A 121 3.54 3.88 -7.79
N PRO A 122 4.40 3.20 -8.57
CA PRO A 122 4.27 3.13 -10.02
C PRO A 122 3.11 2.22 -10.48
N THR A 123 2.60 1.36 -9.61
CA THR A 123 1.53 0.37 -9.89
C THR A 123 0.26 1.05 -10.43
N HIS A 124 -0.17 2.15 -9.79
CA HIS A 124 -1.38 2.90 -10.17
C HIS A 124 -1.33 3.53 -11.56
N LYS A 125 -0.13 3.63 -12.18
CA LYS A 125 0.06 4.24 -13.50
C LYS A 125 0.46 3.24 -14.59
N SER A 126 0.95 2.06 -14.22
CA SER A 126 1.44 1.05 -15.17
C SER A 126 0.28 0.29 -15.81
N SER A 127 0.13 0.43 -17.13
CA SER A 127 -0.88 -0.32 -17.87
C SER A 127 -0.54 -1.81 -17.92
N GLU A 128 0.75 -2.16 -17.96
CA GLU A 128 1.26 -3.51 -17.92
C GLU A 128 0.90 -4.22 -16.61
N PHE A 129 1.08 -3.54 -15.47
CA PHE A 129 0.68 -4.04 -14.17
C PHE A 129 -0.82 -4.41 -14.15
N TRP A 130 -1.67 -3.51 -14.63
CA TRP A 130 -3.10 -3.75 -14.65
C TRP A 130 -3.47 -4.85 -15.64
N LEU A 131 -2.86 -4.91 -16.82
CA LEU A 131 -3.11 -5.97 -17.80
C LEU A 131 -2.81 -7.36 -17.22
N GLU A 132 -1.71 -7.50 -16.50
CA GLU A 132 -1.31 -8.77 -15.87
C GLU A 132 -2.21 -9.15 -14.68
N ASN A 133 -2.61 -8.17 -13.86
CA ASN A 133 -3.21 -8.44 -12.55
C ASN A 133 -4.73 -8.27 -12.48
N SER A 134 -5.38 -7.61 -13.45
CA SER A 134 -6.82 -7.33 -13.41
C SER A 134 -7.68 -8.58 -13.26
N GLY A 135 -7.28 -9.70 -13.88
CA GLY A 135 -8.01 -10.97 -13.77
C GLY A 135 -8.21 -11.42 -12.32
N LYS A 136 -7.22 -11.18 -11.45
CA LYS A 136 -7.26 -11.53 -10.01
C LYS A 136 -8.35 -10.77 -9.24
N PHE A 137 -8.83 -9.64 -9.76
CA PHE A 137 -9.91 -8.86 -9.14
C PHE A 137 -11.29 -9.43 -9.42
N LYS A 138 -11.44 -10.33 -10.40
CA LYS A 138 -12.70 -11.04 -10.66
C LYS A 138 -12.91 -12.20 -9.68
N ASP A 139 -11.82 -12.75 -9.15
CA ASP A 139 -11.84 -13.89 -8.24
C ASP A 139 -12.63 -13.61 -6.96
N SER A 140 -13.14 -14.69 -6.34
CA SER A 140 -13.87 -14.63 -5.08
C SER A 140 -15.02 -13.61 -5.06
N ASN A 141 -15.79 -13.54 -6.16
CA ASN A 141 -16.90 -12.61 -6.33
C ASN A 141 -16.49 -11.15 -6.12
N PHE A 142 -15.46 -10.72 -6.86
CA PHE A 142 -14.97 -9.34 -6.87
C PHE A 142 -14.53 -8.82 -5.49
N LYS A 143 -13.99 -9.69 -4.62
CA LYS A 143 -13.63 -9.33 -3.24
C LYS A 143 -12.65 -8.15 -3.16
N LEU A 144 -11.66 -8.09 -4.05
CA LEU A 144 -10.71 -6.99 -4.09
C LEU A 144 -11.35 -5.68 -4.56
N VAL A 145 -12.28 -5.75 -5.52
CA VAL A 145 -13.07 -4.58 -5.96
C VAL A 145 -13.95 -4.08 -4.81
N LYS A 146 -14.63 -4.98 -4.08
CA LYS A 146 -15.41 -4.63 -2.89
C LYS A 146 -14.56 -3.89 -1.87
N LYS A 147 -13.32 -4.34 -1.64
CA LYS A 147 -12.37 -3.67 -0.75
C LYS A 147 -12.03 -2.25 -1.22
N ILE A 148 -11.83 -2.01 -2.52
CA ILE A 148 -11.65 -0.67 -3.08
C ILE A 148 -12.87 0.21 -2.75
N PHE A 149 -14.09 -0.28 -2.98
CA PHE A 149 -15.31 0.46 -2.65
C PHE A 149 -15.46 0.73 -1.16
N ASP A 150 -15.12 -0.22 -0.30
CA ASP A 150 -15.18 -0.01 1.15
C ASP A 150 -14.23 1.13 1.58
N ILE A 151 -13.04 1.25 0.96
CA ILE A 151 -12.12 2.37 1.19
C ILE A 151 -12.72 3.69 0.70
N LEU A 152 -13.31 3.71 -0.51
CA LEU A 152 -13.98 4.90 -1.07
C LEU A 152 -15.14 5.37 -0.19
N ILE A 153 -15.92 4.45 0.39
CA ILE A 153 -17.02 4.76 1.32
C ILE A 153 -16.46 5.39 2.60
N GLN A 154 -15.44 4.79 3.20
CA GLN A 154 -14.82 5.28 4.43
C GLN A 154 -14.17 6.67 4.26
N ASN A 155 -13.64 6.96 3.08
CA ASN A 155 -13.00 8.24 2.75
C ASN A 155 -13.92 9.19 1.96
N SER A 156 -15.23 8.94 1.94
CA SER A 156 -16.17 9.69 1.09
C SER A 156 -16.23 11.20 1.39
N SER A 157 -15.89 11.60 2.62
CA SER A 157 -15.83 12.99 3.06
C SER A 157 -14.41 13.56 3.15
N ASP A 158 -13.39 12.76 2.84
CA ASP A 158 -11.99 13.19 2.90
C ASP A 158 -11.53 13.70 1.53
N ASN A 159 -10.86 14.85 1.51
CA ASN A 159 -10.27 15.41 0.29
C ASN A 159 -8.93 14.73 -0.04
N SER A 160 -8.84 13.43 0.22
CA SER A 160 -7.61 12.67 0.09
C SER A 160 -7.38 12.27 -1.37
N THR A 161 -6.13 12.40 -1.81
CA THR A 161 -5.64 11.90 -3.11
C THR A 161 -5.94 10.40 -3.31
N VAL A 162 -6.19 9.66 -2.23
CA VAL A 162 -6.56 8.24 -2.23
C VAL A 162 -7.79 7.98 -3.10
N ASN A 163 -8.85 8.78 -2.97
CA ASN A 163 -10.07 8.59 -3.76
C ASN A 163 -9.81 8.77 -5.25
N THR A 164 -9.02 9.79 -5.62
CA THR A 164 -8.60 10.03 -7.00
C THR A 164 -7.82 8.84 -7.57
N ILE A 165 -6.84 8.31 -6.81
CA ILE A 165 -6.04 7.16 -7.20
C ILE A 165 -6.92 5.93 -7.41
N LEU A 166 -7.80 5.62 -6.45
CA LEU A 166 -8.67 4.44 -6.52
C LEU A 166 -9.71 4.52 -7.65
N LEU A 167 -10.20 5.71 -7.98
CA LEU A 167 -11.05 5.89 -9.17
C LEU A 167 -10.27 5.62 -10.45
N ASN A 168 -9.03 6.09 -10.56
CA ASN A 168 -8.15 5.74 -11.68
C ASN A 168 -7.88 4.23 -11.77
N ASP A 169 -7.63 3.56 -10.64
CA ASP A 169 -7.45 2.10 -10.58
C ASP A 169 -8.71 1.37 -11.09
N LEU A 170 -9.90 1.82 -10.68
CA LEU A 170 -11.17 1.28 -11.18
C LEU A 170 -11.30 1.45 -12.70
N GLN A 171 -10.82 2.55 -13.28
CA GLN A 171 -10.86 2.73 -14.74
C GLN A 171 -9.98 1.72 -15.47
N PHE A 172 -8.79 1.40 -14.95
CA PHE A 172 -7.96 0.33 -15.50
C PHE A 172 -8.68 -1.02 -15.42
N LEU A 173 -9.28 -1.32 -14.27
CA LEU A 173 -10.06 -2.54 -14.09
C LEU A 173 -11.27 -2.61 -15.04
N ILE A 174 -12.00 -1.52 -15.23
CA ILE A 174 -13.16 -1.47 -16.15
C ILE A 174 -12.71 -1.72 -17.59
N LYS A 175 -11.60 -1.10 -18.03
CA LYS A 175 -11.05 -1.30 -19.37
C LYS A 175 -10.61 -2.75 -19.61
N ASN A 176 -10.02 -3.39 -18.59
CA ASN A 176 -9.46 -4.73 -18.73
C ASN A 176 -10.49 -5.86 -18.51
N LEU A 177 -11.45 -5.68 -17.60
CA LEU A 177 -12.46 -6.68 -17.26
C LEU A 177 -13.78 -6.47 -18.02
N GLY A 178 -13.99 -5.29 -18.61
CA GLY A 178 -15.14 -4.98 -19.46
C GLY A 178 -16.48 -5.20 -18.77
N GLN A 179 -17.40 -5.83 -19.49
CA GLN A 179 -18.81 -5.90 -19.11
C GLN A 179 -19.08 -6.60 -17.77
N ASP A 180 -18.24 -7.56 -17.38
CA ASP A 180 -18.40 -8.30 -16.12
C ASP A 180 -18.28 -7.35 -14.91
N LEU A 181 -17.25 -6.50 -14.92
CA LEU A 181 -17.05 -5.54 -13.83
C LEU A 181 -18.09 -4.42 -13.88
N ILE A 182 -18.47 -3.96 -15.08
CA ILE A 182 -19.50 -2.93 -15.23
C ILE A 182 -20.84 -3.42 -14.67
N THR A 183 -21.24 -4.64 -15.02
CA THR A 183 -22.46 -5.27 -14.51
C THR A 183 -22.40 -5.41 -13.00
N PHE A 184 -21.26 -5.86 -12.46
CA PHE A 184 -21.06 -5.95 -11.02
C PHE A 184 -21.21 -4.59 -10.32
N ILE A 185 -20.53 -3.54 -10.78
CA ILE A 185 -20.61 -2.19 -10.18
C ILE A 185 -22.03 -1.61 -10.26
N ASN A 186 -22.74 -1.88 -11.36
CA ASN A 186 -24.09 -1.36 -11.57
C ASN A 186 -25.17 -2.09 -10.74
N THR A 187 -24.94 -3.34 -10.34
CA THR A 187 -25.96 -4.19 -9.70
C THR A 187 -25.68 -4.47 -8.23
N GLU A 188 -24.41 -4.53 -7.82
CA GLU A 188 -24.02 -4.87 -6.46
C GLU A 188 -24.64 -3.89 -5.44
N LYS A 189 -25.21 -4.43 -4.36
CA LYS A 189 -25.95 -3.68 -3.32
C LYS A 189 -27.02 -2.73 -3.90
N GLY A 190 -27.69 -3.15 -4.98
CA GLY A 190 -28.72 -2.33 -5.64
C GLY A 190 -28.17 -1.11 -6.38
N GLY A 191 -26.93 -1.18 -6.87
CA GLY A 191 -26.28 -0.08 -7.60
C GLY A 191 -25.62 0.97 -6.71
N GLN A 192 -25.42 0.68 -5.43
CA GLN A 192 -24.79 1.59 -4.47
C GLN A 192 -23.39 2.04 -4.93
N TYR A 193 -22.62 1.16 -5.56
CA TYR A 193 -21.27 1.48 -6.05
C TYR A 193 -21.29 2.51 -7.18
N LYS A 194 -22.20 2.40 -8.14
CA LYS A 194 -22.41 3.41 -9.16
C LYS A 194 -22.81 4.76 -8.54
N LEU A 195 -23.75 4.75 -7.60
CA LEU A 195 -24.21 5.97 -6.92
C LEU A 195 -23.09 6.64 -6.11
N LEU A 196 -22.22 5.85 -5.47
CA LEU A 196 -21.05 6.38 -4.77
C LEU A 196 -20.13 7.14 -5.73
N ILE A 197 -19.80 6.57 -6.89
CA ILE A 197 -18.96 7.24 -7.90
C ILE A 197 -19.62 8.54 -8.38
N MET A 198 -20.94 8.52 -8.61
CA MET A 198 -21.70 9.73 -8.98
C MET A 198 -21.66 10.79 -7.89
N SER A 199 -21.72 10.39 -6.62
CA SER A 199 -21.69 11.34 -5.49
C SER A 199 -20.40 12.16 -5.42
N PHE A 200 -19.27 11.64 -5.92
CA PHE A 200 -18.01 12.37 -5.99
C PHE A 200 -18.01 13.53 -7.00
N LEU A 201 -18.98 13.58 -7.93
CA LEU A 201 -19.15 14.72 -8.85
C LEU A 201 -19.66 15.97 -8.12
N GLU A 202 -20.56 15.76 -7.16
CA GLU A 202 -21.21 16.83 -6.41
C GLU A 202 -20.44 17.17 -5.12
N ASN A 203 -19.99 16.12 -4.41
CA ASN A 203 -19.42 16.23 -3.07
C ASN A 203 -17.89 16.35 -3.02
N SER A 204 -17.23 16.79 -4.10
CA SER A 204 -15.75 16.80 -4.16
C SER A 204 -15.06 17.86 -3.29
N GLN A 205 -15.79 18.64 -2.50
CA GLN A 205 -15.24 19.70 -1.64
C GLN A 205 -14.27 20.66 -2.36
N GLY A 206 -14.50 20.90 -3.66
CA GLY A 206 -13.65 21.77 -4.49
C GLY A 206 -12.45 21.09 -5.14
N ASN A 207 -12.26 19.78 -4.98
CA ASN A 207 -11.23 19.01 -5.67
C ASN A 207 -11.64 18.74 -7.12
N ASN A 208 -10.96 19.38 -8.07
CA ASN A 208 -11.21 19.24 -9.50
C ASN A 208 -10.69 17.92 -10.07
N GLU A 209 -9.61 17.38 -9.51
CA GLU A 209 -9.01 16.12 -9.94
C GLU A 209 -9.93 14.94 -9.58
N LEU A 210 -10.47 14.94 -8.36
CA LEU A 210 -11.45 13.95 -7.93
C LEU A 210 -12.71 13.97 -8.79
N LYS A 211 -13.24 15.17 -9.11
CA LYS A 211 -14.37 15.33 -10.05
C LYS A 211 -14.05 14.77 -11.43
N TYR A 212 -12.87 15.08 -11.94
CA TYR A 212 -12.43 14.64 -13.26
C TYR A 212 -12.34 13.10 -13.33
N GLU A 213 -11.70 12.47 -12.36
CA GLU A 213 -11.58 11.01 -12.32
C GLU A 213 -12.93 10.32 -12.07
N ALA A 214 -13.80 10.89 -11.23
CA ALA A 214 -15.16 10.40 -11.06
C ALA A 214 -15.96 10.44 -12.36
N LEU A 215 -15.91 11.57 -13.08
CA LEU A 215 -16.62 11.75 -14.35
C LEU A 215 -16.14 10.75 -15.40
N LYS A 216 -14.83 10.60 -15.54
CA LYS A 216 -14.21 9.65 -16.45
C LYS A 216 -14.59 8.20 -16.13
N THR A 217 -14.65 7.86 -14.84
CA THR A 217 -15.12 6.54 -14.39
C THR A 217 -16.59 6.29 -14.77
N ILE A 218 -17.48 7.27 -14.55
CA ILE A 218 -18.89 7.17 -14.96
C ILE A 218 -19.03 7.03 -16.48
N GLN A 219 -18.23 7.78 -17.26
CA GLN A 219 -18.24 7.68 -18.72
C GLN A 219 -17.89 6.27 -19.18
N LEU A 220 -16.93 5.59 -18.54
CA LEU A 220 -16.63 4.19 -18.84
C LEU A 220 -17.80 3.26 -18.45
N LEU A 221 -18.43 3.47 -17.29
CA LEU A 221 -19.57 2.64 -16.86
C LEU A 221 -20.80 2.77 -17.77
N VAL A 222 -20.99 3.92 -18.42
CA VAL A 222 -22.15 4.19 -19.30
C VAL A 222 -21.82 3.95 -20.78
N GLY A 223 -20.58 4.20 -21.20
CA GLY A 223 -20.14 4.12 -22.59
C GLY A 223 -20.10 2.71 -23.18
N HIS A 224 -20.12 1.67 -22.34
CA HIS A 224 -20.17 0.27 -22.77
C HIS A 224 -21.59 -0.33 -22.83
N ASN A 225 -22.64 0.49 -22.69
CA ASN A 225 -24.05 0.04 -22.78
C ASN A 225 -24.63 0.06 -24.21
N PHE A 226 -23.80 -0.03 -25.26
CA PHE A 226 -24.24 -0.02 -26.66
C PHE A 226 -23.70 -1.21 -27.43
#